data_AF-Q3MTL2-F1
#
_entry.id   AF-Q3MTL2-F1
#
_cell.length_a   1.000
_cell.length_b   1.000
_cell.length_c   1.000
_cell.angle_alpha   90.00
_cell.angle_beta   90.00
_cell.angle_gamma   90.00
#
_symmetry.space_group_name_H-M   'P 1'
#
loop_
_entity.id
_entity.type
_entity.pdbx_description
1 polymer ?
#
loop_
_entity_poly.entity_id
_entity_poly.type
_entity_poly.pdbx_seq_one_letter_code
_entity_poly.pdbx_strand_id
1 'polypeptide(L)'
;GWGLTNESRKVLTEGLLPETKAYLEDKGGIYLNGDLHHPHPSFTEGTYDGRYLFANDKANTRVCRIRLDVMRCDKIIQLPNQHTVHGLRVQKYPKTGYVFCNGEDRVPVPNDGSVLDDHKQYRAIFTA
;
A
#
# COMPACT_ATOMS: atom_id res chain seq x y z
N GLY A 1 -12.39 -4.11 -17.20
CA GLY A 1 -12.13 -2.67 -17.43
C GLY A 1 -11.05 -2.14 -16.52
N TRP A 2 -11.12 -2.40 -15.21
CA TRP A 2 -10.05 -2.03 -14.26
C TRP A 2 -8.67 -2.53 -14.71
N GLY A 3 -7.66 -1.66 -14.70
CA GLY A 3 -6.32 -1.92 -15.25
C GLY A 3 -6.15 -1.48 -16.72
N LEU A 4 -7.26 -1.28 -17.44
CA LEU A 4 -7.26 -0.89 -18.85
C LEU A 4 -7.83 0.51 -19.08
N THR A 5 -8.92 0.86 -18.38
CA THR A 5 -9.57 2.18 -18.50
C THR A 5 -8.69 3.30 -17.95
N ASN A 6 -8.76 4.49 -18.57
CA ASN A 6 -7.99 5.68 -18.16
C ASN A 6 -8.20 6.01 -16.67
N GLU A 7 -9.43 5.89 -16.18
CA GLU A 7 -9.80 6.17 -14.79
C GLU A 7 -9.10 5.21 -13.84
N SER A 8 -9.12 3.91 -14.14
CA SER A 8 -8.45 2.90 -13.31
C SER A 8 -6.93 3.01 -13.39
N ARG A 9 -6.37 3.31 -14.56
CA ARG A 9 -4.92 3.47 -14.75
C ARG A 9 -4.41 4.68 -14.00
N LYS A 10 -5.20 5.75 -13.91
CA LYS A 10 -4.89 6.89 -13.04
C LYS A 10 -4.78 6.45 -11.57
N VAL A 11 -5.78 5.75 -11.04
CA VAL A 11 -5.74 5.26 -9.63
C VAL A 11 -4.55 4.32 -9.38
N LEU A 12 -4.23 3.45 -10.34
CA LEU A 12 -3.11 2.50 -10.23
C LEU A 12 -1.72 3.15 -10.29
N THR A 13 -1.60 4.34 -10.88
CA THR A 13 -0.28 4.97 -11.16
C THR A 13 -0.03 6.25 -10.39
N GLU A 14 -1.05 6.99 -9.97
CA GLU A 14 -0.87 8.32 -9.38
C GLU A 14 -0.08 8.31 -8.07
N GLY A 15 -0.22 7.24 -7.27
CA GLY A 15 0.49 7.05 -6.00
C GLY A 15 1.76 6.19 -6.08
N LEU A 16 2.26 5.86 -7.27
CA LEU A 16 3.53 5.17 -7.45
C LEU A 16 4.72 6.12 -7.22
N LEU A 17 5.80 5.57 -6.67
CA LEU A 17 7.08 6.27 -6.54
C LEU A 17 7.69 6.53 -7.94
N PRO A 18 8.50 7.60 -8.11
CA PRO A 18 9.15 7.91 -9.39
C PRO A 18 9.93 6.72 -9.98
N GLU A 19 10.68 6.01 -9.15
CA GLU A 19 11.52 4.88 -9.55
C GLU A 19 10.65 3.71 -10.03
N THR A 20 9.51 3.49 -9.37
CA THR A 20 8.54 2.46 -9.78
C THR A 20 7.81 2.83 -11.05
N LYS A 21 7.49 4.11 -11.28
CA LYS A 21 6.94 4.57 -12.57
C LYS A 21 7.91 4.28 -13.71
N ALA A 22 9.20 4.63 -13.53
CA ALA A 22 10.24 4.34 -14.50
C ALA A 22 10.41 2.83 -14.74
N TYR A 23 10.43 2.04 -13.66
CA TYR A 23 10.53 0.57 -13.75
C TYR A 23 9.40 -0.08 -14.56
N LEU A 24 8.18 0.49 -14.50
CA LEU A 24 6.99 -0.06 -15.15
C LEU A 24 6.76 0.45 -16.58
N GLU A 25 7.50 1.45 -17.06
CA GLU A 25 7.26 2.12 -18.34
C GLU A 25 7.22 1.14 -19.52
N ASP A 26 8.18 0.22 -19.58
CA ASP A 26 8.29 -0.84 -20.59
C ASP A 26 7.50 -2.13 -20.26
N LYS A 27 6.86 -2.19 -19.08
CA LYS A 27 6.09 -3.34 -18.57
C LYS A 27 4.58 -3.12 -18.63
N GLY A 28 4.13 -2.17 -19.44
CA GLY A 28 2.72 -1.81 -19.60
C GLY A 28 2.22 -0.76 -18.60
N GLY A 29 3.12 -0.11 -17.87
CA GLY A 29 2.86 1.08 -17.05
C GLY A 29 2.10 0.86 -15.74
N ILE A 30 1.75 -0.38 -15.40
CA ILE A 30 1.07 -0.75 -14.14
C ILE A 30 1.57 -2.10 -13.65
N TYR A 31 1.41 -2.38 -12.35
CA TYR A 31 1.47 -3.75 -11.85
C TYR A 31 0.24 -4.54 -12.32
N LEU A 32 0.47 -5.77 -12.79
CA LEU A 32 -0.59 -6.69 -13.25
C LEU A 32 -1.03 -7.68 -12.16
N ASN A 33 -0.39 -7.66 -10.98
CA ASN A 33 -0.73 -8.49 -9.84
C ASN A 33 -0.74 -7.66 -8.53
N GLY A 34 -1.22 -8.31 -7.47
CA GLY A 34 -1.12 -7.88 -6.09
C GLY A 34 -1.52 -9.02 -5.17
N ASP A 35 -1.18 -8.91 -3.89
CA ASP A 35 -1.48 -9.90 -2.86
C ASP A 35 -2.17 -9.23 -1.66
N LEU A 36 -3.50 -9.36 -1.58
CA LEU A 36 -4.32 -8.64 -0.61
C LEU A 36 -4.61 -9.51 0.62
N HIS A 37 -4.14 -9.07 1.79
CA HIS A 37 -4.27 -9.85 3.03
C HIS A 37 -5.36 -9.34 3.98
N HIS A 38 -5.38 -8.03 4.27
CA HIS A 38 -6.10 -7.49 5.43
C HIS A 38 -7.06 -6.35 5.06
N PRO A 39 -8.30 -6.65 4.65
CA PRO A 39 -9.34 -5.64 4.44
C PRO A 39 -9.97 -5.17 5.75
N HIS A 40 -9.97 -3.86 6.01
CA HIS A 40 -10.57 -3.24 7.20
C HIS A 40 -11.44 -2.02 6.88
N PRO A 41 -12.73 -2.01 7.30
CA PRO A 41 -13.57 -0.82 7.21
C PRO A 41 -13.13 0.28 8.18
N SER A 42 -13.37 1.53 7.81
CA SER A 42 -13.11 2.70 8.65
C SER A 42 -14.03 2.77 9.88
N PHE A 43 -13.52 3.40 10.94
CA PHE A 43 -14.18 3.60 12.22
C PHE A 43 -14.44 5.07 12.53
N THR A 44 -15.52 5.32 13.28
CA THR A 44 -15.78 6.53 14.05
C THR A 44 -16.32 6.09 15.42
N GLU A 45 -15.78 6.65 16.50
CA GLU A 45 -16.11 6.31 17.90
C GLU A 45 -16.11 4.79 18.18
N GLY A 46 -15.11 4.08 17.66
CA GLY A 46 -14.96 2.65 17.91
C GLY A 46 -15.90 1.73 17.13
N THR A 47 -16.78 2.26 16.27
CA THR A 47 -17.70 1.49 15.41
C THR A 47 -17.45 1.75 13.94
N TYR A 48 -17.74 0.77 13.06
CA TYR A 48 -17.65 0.95 11.61
C TYR A 48 -18.56 2.09 11.14
N ASP A 49 -18.03 2.97 10.31
CA ASP A 49 -18.74 4.18 9.85
C ASP A 49 -19.12 4.15 8.36
N GLY A 50 -18.84 3.05 7.66
CA GLY A 50 -19.29 2.80 6.30
C GLY A 50 -18.68 3.73 5.22
N ARG A 51 -17.63 4.49 5.53
CA ARG A 51 -17.03 5.43 4.56
C ARG A 51 -16.06 4.72 3.61
N TYR A 52 -15.12 3.98 4.17
CA TYR A 52 -14.02 3.37 3.42
C TYR A 52 -13.72 1.95 3.89
N LEU A 53 -13.10 1.18 3.00
CA LEU A 53 -12.36 -0.03 3.32
C LEU A 53 -10.90 0.17 2.90
N PHE A 54 -9.97 -0.21 3.76
CA PHE A 54 -8.54 -0.16 3.50
C PHE A 54 -7.99 -1.58 3.40
N ALA A 55 -7.06 -1.80 2.48
CA ALA A 55 -6.38 -3.09 2.35
C ALA A 55 -4.95 -2.92 1.84
N ASN A 56 -4.09 -3.87 2.15
CA ASN A 56 -2.69 -3.90 1.72
C ASN A 56 -2.53 -4.68 0.41
N ASP A 57 -1.41 -4.44 -0.25
CA ASP A 57 -0.80 -5.31 -1.25
C ASP A 57 0.60 -5.69 -0.77
N LYS A 58 0.77 -6.95 -0.35
CA LYS A 58 2.03 -7.49 0.12
C LYS A 58 3.06 -7.58 -1.00
N ALA A 59 2.65 -7.99 -2.19
CA ALA A 59 3.54 -8.29 -3.30
C ALA A 59 4.30 -7.06 -3.81
N ASN A 60 3.64 -5.89 -3.85
CA ASN A 60 4.24 -4.68 -4.43
C ASN A 60 4.29 -3.48 -3.48
N THR A 61 4.17 -3.71 -2.16
CA THR A 61 4.29 -2.69 -1.11
C THR A 61 3.33 -1.50 -1.30
N ARG A 62 2.04 -1.80 -1.46
CA ARG A 62 1.01 -0.76 -1.64
C ARG A 62 -0.09 -0.88 -0.59
N VAL A 63 -0.83 0.21 -0.43
CA VAL A 63 -2.07 0.26 0.35
C VAL A 63 -3.14 0.89 -0.52
N CYS A 64 -4.34 0.30 -0.54
CA CYS A 64 -5.48 0.81 -1.27
C CYS A 64 -6.59 1.28 -0.33
N ARG A 65 -7.40 2.20 -0.84
CA ARG A 65 -8.67 2.62 -0.27
C ARG A 65 -9.78 2.32 -1.25
N ILE A 66 -10.87 1.77 -0.73
CA ILE A 66 -12.11 1.49 -1.43
C ILE A 66 -13.20 2.35 -0.82
N ARG A 67 -13.87 3.13 -1.68
CA ARG A 67 -15.07 3.88 -1.34
C ARG A 67 -16.26 2.93 -1.26
N LEU A 68 -16.92 2.88 -0.11
CA LEU A 68 -18.03 1.94 0.12
C LEU A 68 -19.37 2.40 -0.47
N ASP A 69 -19.53 3.70 -0.74
CA ASP A 69 -20.73 4.25 -1.38
C ASP A 69 -20.86 3.84 -2.86
N VAL A 70 -19.74 3.59 -3.54
CA VAL A 70 -19.71 3.12 -4.94
C VAL A 70 -19.05 1.75 -5.11
N MET A 71 -18.54 1.16 -4.03
CA MET A 71 -17.81 -0.12 -4.03
C MET A 71 -16.69 -0.17 -5.08
N ARG A 72 -15.85 0.87 -5.10
CA ARG A 72 -14.71 1.00 -6.03
C ARG A 72 -13.46 1.51 -5.31
N CYS A 73 -12.31 0.96 -5.72
CA CYS A 73 -11.02 1.49 -5.31
C CYS A 73 -10.84 2.89 -5.89
N ASP A 74 -10.56 3.86 -5.02
CA ASP A 74 -10.41 5.26 -5.42
C ASP A 74 -9.00 5.80 -5.21
N LYS A 75 -8.19 5.13 -4.38
CA LYS A 75 -6.79 5.48 -4.12
C LYS A 75 -5.94 4.24 -3.91
N ILE A 76 -4.72 4.29 -4.44
CA ILE A 76 -3.63 3.37 -4.15
C ILE A 76 -2.38 4.21 -3.94
N ILE A 77 -1.64 3.94 -2.86
CA ILE A 77 -0.33 4.53 -2.60
C ILE A 77 0.72 3.42 -2.47
N GLN A 78 1.92 3.70 -2.94
CA GLN A 78 3.09 2.89 -2.65
C GLN A 78 3.81 3.47 -1.43
N LEU A 79 4.16 2.62 -0.45
CA LEU A 79 4.86 3.10 0.75
C LEU A 79 6.36 3.20 0.46
N PRO A 80 7.02 4.35 0.68
CA PRO A 80 8.46 4.49 0.52
C PRO A 80 9.21 3.81 1.67
N ASN A 81 10.50 3.49 1.45
CA ASN A 81 11.43 2.84 2.39
C ASN A 81 11.03 1.45 2.89
N GLN A 82 9.75 1.09 2.83
CA GLN A 82 9.22 -0.18 3.26
C GLN A 82 9.29 -1.20 2.13
N HIS A 83 9.49 -2.46 2.50
CA HIS A 83 9.39 -3.60 1.61
C HIS A 83 8.34 -4.54 2.16
N THR A 84 7.38 -4.91 1.30
CA THR A 84 6.13 -5.58 1.63
C THR A 84 5.20 -4.75 2.52
N VAL A 85 3.91 -5.03 2.44
CA VAL A 85 2.93 -4.62 3.45
C VAL A 85 2.15 -5.87 3.83
N HIS A 86 2.33 -6.39 5.04
CA HIS A 86 1.54 -7.53 5.51
C HIS A 86 0.49 -7.07 6.52
N GLY A 87 0.83 -6.99 7.80
CA GLY A 87 -0.10 -6.54 8.84
C GLY A 87 -0.69 -5.18 8.49
N LEU A 88 -2.03 -5.09 8.43
CA LEU A 88 -2.75 -3.83 8.27
C LEU A 88 -3.95 -3.78 9.20
N ARG A 89 -4.06 -2.70 9.96
CA ARG A 89 -5.23 -2.36 10.79
C ARG A 89 -5.44 -0.85 10.80
N VAL A 90 -6.67 -0.45 11.06
CA VAL A 90 -7.05 0.97 11.12
C VAL A 90 -7.16 1.46 12.56
N GLN A 91 -6.90 2.73 12.79
CA GLN A 91 -7.20 3.39 14.05
C GLN A 91 -8.72 3.30 14.33
N LYS A 92 -9.08 2.88 15.54
CA LYS A 92 -10.49 2.69 15.94
C LYS A 92 -11.11 3.92 16.60
N TYR A 93 -10.33 4.72 17.31
CA TYR A 93 -10.82 5.84 18.13
C TYR A 93 -9.88 7.05 18.05
N PRO A 94 -10.38 8.31 18.05
CA PRO A 94 -11.81 8.68 17.95
C PRO A 94 -12.38 8.44 16.55
N LYS A 95 -11.51 8.30 15.55
CA LYS A 95 -11.87 8.02 14.16
C LYS A 95 -10.68 7.34 13.49
N THR A 96 -10.91 6.62 12.39
CA THR A 96 -9.80 6.23 11.51
C THR A 96 -9.18 7.47 10.88
N GLY A 97 -8.18 8.02 11.56
CA GLY A 97 -7.26 9.05 11.08
C GLY A 97 -5.99 8.44 10.47
N TYR A 98 -5.54 7.30 10.99
CA TYR A 98 -4.37 6.54 10.52
C TYR A 98 -4.71 5.11 10.09
N VAL A 99 -3.89 4.58 9.17
CA VAL A 99 -3.94 3.18 8.71
C VAL A 99 -2.57 2.56 8.97
N PHE A 100 -2.48 1.76 10.04
CA PHE A 100 -1.24 1.16 10.48
C PHE A 100 -0.85 -0.03 9.62
N CYS A 101 0.40 -0.04 9.17
CA CYS A 101 0.92 -1.00 8.20
C CYS A 101 2.30 -1.53 8.65
N ASN A 102 2.52 -2.84 8.52
CA ASN A 102 3.80 -3.50 8.82
C ASN A 102 4.53 -3.91 7.54
N GLY A 103 5.81 -3.55 7.44
CA GLY A 103 6.77 -4.21 6.56
C GLY A 103 7.20 -5.52 7.20
N GLU A 104 6.99 -6.63 6.50
CA GLU A 104 7.40 -7.97 6.96
C GLU A 104 8.87 -8.24 6.64
N ASP A 105 9.28 -7.86 5.44
CA ASP A 105 10.65 -8.03 4.98
C ASP A 105 11.58 -7.01 5.65
N ARG A 106 12.78 -7.48 6.01
CA ARG A 106 13.84 -6.62 6.51
C ARG A 106 14.77 -6.26 5.36
N VAL A 107 15.06 -4.98 5.20
CA VAL A 107 16.03 -4.46 4.23
C VAL A 107 16.94 -3.41 4.88
N PRO A 108 18.14 -3.15 4.34
CA PRO A 108 18.94 -2.02 4.78
C PRO A 108 18.25 -0.69 4.39
N VAL A 109 18.52 0.37 5.15
CA VAL A 109 18.02 1.72 4.84
C VAL A 109 19.21 2.69 4.95
N PRO A 110 19.70 3.26 3.83
CA PRO A 110 19.20 3.12 2.47
C PRO A 110 19.41 1.72 1.87
N ASN A 111 18.54 1.33 0.91
CA ASN A 111 18.63 0.05 0.19
C ASN A 111 19.21 0.26 -1.22
N ASP A 112 20.50 0.61 -1.29
CA ASP A 112 21.21 0.95 -2.53
C ASP A 112 22.13 -0.17 -3.07
N GLY A 113 22.07 -1.35 -2.44
CA GLY A 113 22.90 -2.50 -2.79
C GLY A 113 24.32 -2.47 -2.22
N SER A 114 24.70 -1.46 -1.43
CA SER A 114 26.01 -1.41 -0.76
C SER A 114 26.13 -2.38 0.43
N VAL A 115 25.00 -2.75 1.04
CA VAL A 115 24.93 -3.68 2.18
C VAL A 115 24.19 -4.94 1.75
N LEU A 116 24.94 -6.02 1.50
CA LEU A 116 24.39 -7.31 1.06
C LEU A 116 24.44 -8.38 2.16
N ASP A 117 25.48 -8.36 3.00
CA ASP A 117 25.79 -9.47 3.92
C ASP A 117 25.68 -9.09 5.41
N ASP A 118 25.59 -7.79 5.73
CA ASP A 118 25.45 -7.34 7.13
C ASP A 118 23.98 -7.20 7.54
N HIS A 119 23.37 -8.34 7.86
CA HIS A 119 21.99 -8.43 8.33
C HIS A 119 21.69 -7.58 9.59
N LYS A 120 22.70 -7.12 10.34
CA LYS A 120 22.51 -6.24 11.49
C LYS A 120 22.09 -4.84 11.09
N GLN A 121 22.24 -4.46 9.83
CA GLN A 121 21.76 -3.19 9.29
C GLN A 121 20.33 -3.28 8.74
N TYR A 122 19.76 -4.49 8.65
CA TYR A 122 18.44 -4.70 8.07
C TYR A 122 17.37 -4.34 9.08
N ARG A 123 16.33 -3.65 8.63
CA ARG A 123 15.21 -3.16 9.46
C ARG A 123 13.89 -3.49 8.80
N ALA A 124 12.88 -3.81 9.63
CA ALA A 124 11.49 -3.80 9.24
C ALA A 124 10.89 -2.45 9.63
N ILE A 125 9.92 -1.96 8.85
CA ILE A 125 9.30 -0.65 9.06
C ILE A 125 7.85 -0.84 9.54
N PHE A 126 7.44 -0.01 10.50
CA PHE A 126 6.04 0.16 10.88
C PHE A 126 5.62 1.60 10.53
N THR A 127 4.54 1.73 9.75
CA THR A 127 4.04 3.01 9.23
C THR A 127 2.55 3.21 9.55
N ALA A 128 2.05 4.45 9.43
CA ALA A 128 0.69 4.85 9.76
C ALA A 128 0.14 5.89 8.78
#